data_AF-A0A0F8ZC10-F1
#
_entry.id   AF-A0A0F8ZC10-F1
#
_cell.length_a   1.000
_cell.length_b   1.000
_cell.length_c   1.000
_cell.angle_alpha   90.00
_cell.angle_beta   90.00
_cell.angle_gamma   90.00
#
_symmetry.space_group_name_H-M   'P 1'
#
loop_
_entity.id
_entity.type
_entity.pdbx_description
1 polymer ?
#
loop_
_entity_poly.entity_id
_entity_poly.type
_entity_poly.pdbx_seq_one_letter_code
_entity_poly.pdbx_strand_id
1 'polypeptide(L)' 'IDPYFVQDYEKASRVYNPSKTVKVISLLREFDLKSKGFGNVSSSHGDLLKELVYKIMH' A
#
# COMPACT_ATOMS: atom_id res chain seq x y z
N ILE A 1 7.91 0.04 -19.92
CA ILE A 1 7.10 -1.04 -19.32
C ILE A 1 7.26 -2.24 -20.21
N ASP A 2 7.69 -3.38 -19.66
CA ASP A 2 7.77 -4.61 -20.43
C ASP A 2 6.34 -5.06 -20.83
N PRO A 3 6.08 -5.36 -22.12
CA PRO A 3 4.76 -5.79 -22.59
C PRO A 3 4.07 -6.87 -21.75
N TYR A 4 4.83 -7.74 -21.06
CA TYR A 4 4.26 -8.80 -20.21
C TYR A 4 3.39 -8.27 -19.06
N PHE A 5 3.63 -7.05 -18.55
CA PHE A 5 2.91 -6.53 -17.39
C PHE A 5 1.64 -5.74 -17.74
N VAL A 6 1.40 -5.44 -19.02
CA VAL A 6 0.26 -4.61 -19.44
C VAL A 6 -1.07 -5.25 -19.02
N GLN A 7 -1.21 -6.56 -19.20
CA GLN A 7 -2.43 -7.29 -18.81
C GLN A 7 -2.69 -7.24 -17.31
N ASP A 8 -1.64 -7.26 -16.49
CA ASP A 8 -1.77 -7.22 -15.03
C ASP A 8 -2.15 -5.82 -14.55
N TYR A 9 -1.60 -4.77 -15.17
CA TYR A 9 -2.03 -3.39 -14.90
C TYR A 9 -3.48 -3.15 -15.30
N GLU A 10 -3.92 -3.66 -16.45
CA GLU A 10 -5.32 -3.58 -16.87
C GLU A 10 -6.25 -4.26 -15.86
N LYS A 11 -5.95 -5.50 -15.44
CA LYS A 11 -6.71 -6.20 -14.40
C LYS A 11 -6.72 -5.42 -13.08
N ALA A 12 -5.57 -4.92 -12.63
CA ALA A 12 -5.45 -4.18 -11.37
C ALA A 12 -6.25 -2.87 -11.40
N SER A 13 -6.25 -2.15 -12.53
CA SER A 13 -6.97 -0.87 -12.68
C SER A 13 -8.49 -0.99 -12.48
N ARG A 14 -9.06 -2.17 -12.73
CA ARG A 14 -10.49 -2.45 -12.49
C ARG A 14 -10.82 -2.55 -11.00
N VAL A 15 -9.84 -2.94 -10.17
CA VAL A 15 -9.99 -3.09 -8.71
C VAL A 15 -9.52 -1.84 -7.96
N TYR A 16 -8.49 -1.18 -8.48
CA TYR A 16 -7.88 0.03 -7.92
C TYR A 16 -8.07 1.21 -8.86
N ASN A 17 -9.23 1.84 -8.75
CA ASN A 17 -9.52 3.10 -9.45
C ASN A 17 -8.56 4.23 -9.00
N PRO A 18 -8.47 5.35 -9.72
CA PRO A 18 -7.51 6.41 -9.41
C PRO A 18 -7.57 6.93 -7.97
N SER A 19 -8.77 7.09 -7.41
CA SER A 19 -8.95 7.54 -6.02
C SER A 19 -8.41 6.53 -5.02
N LYS A 20 -8.73 5.23 -5.19
CA LYS A 20 -8.20 4.15 -4.34
C LYS A 20 -6.68 4.05 -4.46
N THR A 21 -6.13 4.17 -5.67
CA THR A 21 -4.68 4.15 -5.91
C THR A 21 -3.97 5.30 -5.18
N VAL A 22 -4.48 6.52 -5.25
CA VAL A 22 -3.93 7.66 -4.51
C VAL A 22 -3.98 7.41 -2.99
N LYS A 23 -5.09 6.86 -2.47
CA LYS A 23 -5.21 6.49 -1.06
C LYS A 23 -4.16 5.44 -0.65
N VAL A 24 -3.94 4.41 -1.46
CA VAL A 24 -2.92 3.38 -1.22
C VAL A 24 -1.52 3.98 -1.19
N ILE A 25 -1.19 4.90 -2.10
CA ILE A 25 0.10 5.61 -2.10
C ILE A 25 0.28 6.44 -0.82
N SER A 26 -0.76 7.12 -0.36
CA SER A 26 -0.71 7.86 0.91
C SER A 26 -0.49 6.94 2.12
N LEU A 27 -1.17 5.79 2.17
CA LEU A 27 -0.96 4.78 3.22
C LEU A 27 0.47 4.25 3.22
N LEU A 28 1.05 3.97 2.04
CA LEU A 28 2.44 3.52 1.93
C LEU A 28 3.41 4.52 2.55
N ARG A 29 3.21 5.82 2.32
CA ARG A 29 4.05 6.88 2.90
C ARG A 29 3.90 6.98 4.41
N GLU A 30 2.68 6.86 4.93
CA GLU A 30 2.43 6.88 6.37
C GLU A 30 3.10 5.69 7.07
N PHE A 31 2.98 4.48 6.50
CA PHE A 31 3.56 3.27 7.07
C PHE A 31 5.08 3.18 6.92
N ASP A 32 5.66 3.78 5.88
CA ASP A 32 7.11 3.97 5.76
C ASP A 32 7.65 4.82 6.93
N LEU A 33 7.00 5.94 7.26
CA LEU A 33 7.37 6.76 8.41
C LEU A 33 7.22 6.00 9.74
N LYS A 34 6.12 5.27 9.93
CA LYS A 34 5.90 4.44 11.12
C LYS A 34 6.96 3.36 11.27
N SER A 35 7.38 2.71 10.18
CA SER A 35 8.43 1.68 10.21
C SER A 35 9.79 2.25 10.62
N LYS A 36 10.04 3.53 10.33
CA LYS A 36 11.24 4.28 10.74
C LYS A 36 11.16 4.81 12.18
N GLY A 37 10.11 4.47 12.93
CA GLY A 37 9.91 4.85 14.33
C GLY A 37 9.23 6.20 14.54
N PHE A 38 8.73 6.85 13.48
CA PHE A 38 8.00 8.12 13.61
C PHE A 38 6.55 7.88 14.04
N GLY A 39 6.16 8.41 15.19
CA GLY A 39 4.79 8.28 15.73
C GLY A 39 4.42 6.87 16.20
N ASN A 40 5.37 5.93 16.21
CA ASN A 40 5.17 4.56 16.68
C ASN A 40 6.44 4.02 17.35
N VAL A 41 6.39 3.85 18.67
CA VAL A 41 7.54 3.44 19.49
C VAL A 41 7.55 1.93 19.77
N SER A 42 6.43 1.23 19.54
CA SER A 42 6.23 -0.14 20.04
C SER A 42 5.74 -1.19 19.05
N SER A 43 5.19 -0.83 17.87
CA SER A 43 4.78 -1.89 16.93
C SER A 43 5.96 -2.47 16.15
N SER A 44 5.93 -3.78 15.96
CA SER A 44 6.89 -4.46 15.08
C SER A 44 6.64 -4.11 13.61
N HIS A 45 7.68 -4.23 12.78
CA HIS A 45 7.52 -4.06 11.32
C HIS A 45 6.50 -5.05 10.72
N GLY A 46 6.40 -6.26 11.29
CA GLY A 46 5.44 -7.27 10.85
C GLY A 46 4.00 -6.87 11.13
N ASP A 47 3.74 -6.24 12.27
CA ASP A 47 2.39 -5.78 12.62
C ASP A 47 1.96 -4.58 11.76
N LEU A 48 2.90 -3.67 11.50
CA LEU A 48 2.68 -2.56 10.57
C LEU A 48 2.34 -3.05 9.16
N LEU A 49 3.03 -4.07 8.66
CA LEU A 49 2.76 -4.63 7.35
C LEU A 49 1.36 -5.28 7.29
N LYS A 50 0.97 -6.03 8.33
CA LYS A 50 -0.37 -6.63 8.41
C LYS A 50 -1.47 -5.57 8.39
N GLU A 51 -1.30 -4.51 9.17
CA GLU A 51 -2.27 -3.40 9.21
C GLU A 51 -2.35 -2.67 7.86
N LEU A 52 -1.21 -2.40 7.22
CA LEU A 52 -1.15 -1.79 5.89
C LEU A 52 -1.93 -2.63 4.86
N VAL A 53 -1.67 -3.94 4.80
CA VAL A 53 -2.37 -4.85 3.88
C VAL A 53 -3.88 -4.83 4.14
N TYR A 54 -4.29 -4.90 5.40
CA TYR A 54 -5.71 -4.83 5.75
C TYR A 54 -6.38 -3.54 5.23
N LYS A 55 -5.75 -2.37 5.44
CA LYS A 55 -6.23 -1.06 4.98
C LYS A 55 -6.21 -0.86 3.45
N ILE A 56 -5.40 -1.62 2.72
CA ILE A 56 -5.39 -1.60 1.25
C ILE A 56 -6.54 -2.46 0.71
N MET A 57 -6.85 -3.56 1.38
CA MET A 57 -7.87 -4.52 0.95
C MET A 57 -9.30 -4.09 1.34
N HIS A 58 -9.48 -3.42 2.48
CA HIS A 58 -10.77 -2.99 3.04
C HIS A 58 -10.84 -1.46 3.16
#